data_AF-A0A6P7FU80-F1
#
_entry.id   AF-A0A6P7FU80-F1
#
_cell.length_a   1.000
_cell.length_b   1.000
_cell.length_c   1.000
_cell.angle_alpha   90.00
_cell.angle_beta   90.00
_cell.angle_gamma   90.00
#
_symmetry.space_group_name_H-M   'P 1'
#
loop_
_entity.id
_entity.type
_entity.pdbx_description
1 polymer ?
#
loop_
_entity_poly.entity_id
_entity_poly.type
_entity_poly.pdbx_seq_one_letter_code
_entity_poly.pdbx_strand_id
1 'polypeptide(L)'
;MKVVALCLFSVIVTVNAVTECPSYHGVGVLKVGEEKTVPGTCTLAICNEDGGIYQKACSEFLEPPNCEYVPEDLSKPYPECCPTFRCPL
;
A
#
# COMPACT_ATOMS: atom_id res chain seq x y z
N MET A 1 59.85 0.52 11.44
CA MET A 1 58.71 0.78 12.36
C MET A 1 57.81 1.79 11.66
N LYS A 2 56.81 1.32 10.91
CA LYS A 2 55.40 1.28 11.32
C LYS A 2 54.85 2.66 11.71
N VAL A 3 54.31 3.39 10.74
CA VAL A 3 53.03 4.09 10.94
C VAL A 3 52.24 3.95 9.63
N VAL A 4 51.32 2.99 9.64
CA VAL A 4 50.26 2.86 8.63
C VAL A 4 49.18 3.85 9.04
N ALA A 5 48.91 4.84 8.21
CA ALA A 5 47.73 5.70 8.35
C ALA A 5 46.85 5.49 7.11
N LEU A 6 46.23 4.31 7.03
CA LEU A 6 45.07 4.08 6.18
C LEU A 6 43.94 4.90 6.79
N CYS A 7 43.76 6.15 6.34
CA CYS A 7 42.55 6.91 6.57
C CYS A 7 41.41 6.25 5.79
N LEU A 8 40.91 5.14 6.33
CA LEU A 8 39.59 4.62 6.01
C LEU A 8 38.58 5.65 6.53
N PHE A 9 38.29 6.66 5.72
CA PHE A 9 37.05 7.43 5.88
C PHE A 9 35.90 6.47 5.57
N SER A 10 35.55 5.65 6.57
CA SER A 10 34.28 4.96 6.62
C SER A 10 33.21 6.04 6.60
N VAL A 11 32.70 6.32 5.40
CA VAL A 11 31.47 7.08 5.22
C VAL A 11 30.38 6.23 5.86
N ILE A 12 30.08 6.49 7.13
CA ILE A 12 28.97 5.86 7.83
C ILE A 12 27.72 6.48 7.21
N VAL A 13 27.19 5.85 6.17
CA VAL A 13 25.86 6.18 5.66
C VAL A 13 24.89 5.69 6.73
N THR A 14 24.51 6.57 7.64
CA THR A 14 23.42 6.30 8.58
C THR A 14 22.12 6.25 7.77
N VAL A 15 21.69 5.06 7.38
CA VAL A 15 20.35 4.83 6.85
C VAL A 15 19.38 5.04 8.01
N ASN A 16 18.75 6.21 8.08
CA ASN A 16 17.62 6.41 8.97
C ASN A 16 16.48 5.53 8.46
N ALA A 17 16.06 4.54 9.25
CA ALA A 17 14.90 3.74 8.92
C ALA A 17 13.66 4.64 8.89
N VAL A 18 12.89 4.59 7.81
CA VAL A 18 11.60 5.28 7.74
C VAL A 18 10.62 4.53 8.63
N THR A 19 9.91 5.24 9.50
CA THR A 19 8.96 4.64 10.46
C THR A 19 7.50 4.98 10.14
N GLU A 20 7.27 6.01 9.34
CA GLU A 20 5.95 6.53 8.97
C GLU A 20 5.95 7.10 7.56
N CYS A 21 4.78 7.08 6.94
CA CYS A 21 4.54 7.72 5.65
C CYS A 21 3.86 9.08 5.84
N PRO A 22 3.95 9.99 4.86
CA PRO A 22 3.20 11.24 4.88
C PRO A 22 1.69 11.00 5.08
N SER A 23 1.01 11.98 5.68
CA SER A 23 -0.44 11.93 5.85
C SER A 23 -1.13 11.73 4.50
N TYR A 24 -2.02 10.74 4.41
CA TYR A 24 -2.78 10.42 3.22
C TYR A 24 -4.27 10.72 3.38
N HIS A 25 -4.90 11.18 2.30
CA HIS A 25 -6.29 11.64 2.29
C HIS A 25 -7.24 10.57 2.87
N GLY A 26 -7.99 10.94 3.91
CA GLY A 26 -8.97 10.08 4.58
C GLY A 26 -8.43 9.09 5.61
N VAL A 27 -7.12 8.78 5.63
CA VAL A 27 -6.53 7.80 6.56
C VAL A 27 -5.46 8.37 7.50
N GLY A 28 -5.00 9.60 7.23
CA GLY A 28 -4.00 10.28 8.05
C GLY A 28 -2.60 9.69 7.90
N VAL A 29 -1.79 9.82 8.96
CA VAL A 29 -0.44 9.23 9.01
C VAL A 29 -0.55 7.73 9.26
N LEU A 30 0.23 6.96 8.51
CA LEU A 30 0.35 5.51 8.63
C LEU A 30 1.78 5.15 9.03
N LYS A 31 1.92 4.13 9.89
CA LYS A 31 3.23 3.54 10.17
C LYS A 31 3.66 2.63 9.02
N VAL A 32 4.96 2.45 8.83
CA VAL A 32 5.47 1.46 7.86
C VAL A 32 4.86 0.08 8.14
N GLY A 33 4.33 -0.54 7.10
CA GLY A 33 3.58 -1.81 7.14
C GLY A 33 2.10 -1.68 7.53
N GLU A 34 1.62 -0.49 7.88
CA GLU A 34 0.21 -0.27 8.18
C GLU A 34 -0.61 -0.14 6.89
N GLU A 35 -1.81 -0.72 6.92
CA GLU A 35 -2.77 -0.69 5.83
C GLU A 35 -4.13 -0.18 6.35
N LYS A 36 -4.78 0.72 5.61
CA LYS A 36 -6.13 1.20 5.92
C LYS A 36 -6.97 1.37 4.66
N THR A 37 -8.23 0.95 4.71
CA THR A 37 -9.20 1.26 3.65
C THR A 37 -9.49 2.76 3.69
N VAL A 38 -9.42 3.42 2.53
CA VAL A 38 -9.68 4.84 2.40
C VAL A 38 -11.19 5.10 2.50
N PRO A 39 -11.66 5.89 3.49
CA PRO A 39 -13.09 6.09 3.69
C PRO A 39 -13.81 6.60 2.44
N GLY A 40 -14.98 6.03 2.16
CA GLY A 40 -15.79 6.39 1.00
C GLY A 40 -15.29 5.82 -0.34
N THR A 41 -14.30 4.91 -0.31
CA THR A 41 -13.77 4.25 -1.51
C THR A 41 -13.46 2.78 -1.20
N CYS A 42 -13.38 1.94 -2.24
CA CYS A 42 -12.85 0.59 -2.12
C CYS A 42 -11.35 0.54 -2.48
N THR A 43 -10.54 1.33 -1.78
CA THR A 43 -9.08 1.41 -1.99
C THR A 43 -8.35 1.17 -0.68
N LEU A 44 -7.30 0.34 -0.72
CA LEU A 44 -6.43 0.10 0.42
C LEU A 44 -5.17 0.96 0.30
N ALA A 45 -4.98 1.89 1.23
CA ALA A 45 -3.74 2.65 1.38
C ALA A 45 -2.76 1.87 2.25
N ILE A 46 -1.51 1.78 1.80
CA ILE A 46 -0.43 0.99 2.39
C ILE A 46 0.79 1.89 2.56
N CYS A 47 1.35 1.93 3.75
CA CYS A 47 2.64 2.60 3.98
C CYS A 47 3.79 1.62 3.79
N ASN A 48 4.60 1.82 2.75
CA ASN A 48 5.74 0.96 2.43
C ASN A 48 7.02 1.40 3.16
N GLU A 49 8.01 0.50 3.18
CA GLU A 49 9.30 0.71 3.86
C GLU A 49 10.15 1.86 3.26
N ASP A 50 9.84 2.26 2.02
CA ASP A 50 10.46 3.40 1.34
C ASP A 50 9.90 4.76 1.82
N GLY A 51 8.89 4.76 2.70
CA GLY A 51 8.19 5.95 3.16
C GLY A 51 7.11 6.45 2.21
N GLY A 52 6.80 5.69 1.16
CA GLY A 52 5.75 6.00 0.20
C GLY A 52 4.40 5.39 0.58
N ILE A 53 3.33 6.06 0.15
CA ILE A 53 1.98 5.50 0.18
C ILE A 53 1.70 4.81 -1.15
N TYR A 54 1.40 3.52 -1.08
CA TYR A 54 0.93 2.71 -2.20
C TYR A 54 -0.56 2.45 -2.04
N GLN A 55 -1.25 2.27 -3.17
CA GLN A 55 -2.68 2.02 -3.19
C GLN A 55 -2.97 0.72 -3.93
N LYS A 56 -3.84 -0.10 -3.35
CA LYS A 56 -4.47 -1.21 -4.06
C LYS A 56 -5.91 -0.83 -4.37
N ALA A 57 -6.23 -0.79 -5.65
CA ALA A 57 -7.58 -0.65 -6.16
C ALA A 57 -8.18 -2.04 -6.47
N CYS A 58 -9.48 -2.08 -6.74
CA CYS A 58 -10.12 -3.25 -7.29
C CYS A 58 -9.60 -3.52 -8.70
N SER A 59 -9.56 -4.79 -9.09
CA SER A 59 -9.18 -5.17 -10.44
C SER A 59 -10.26 -4.77 -11.44
N GLU A 60 -9.84 -4.22 -12.57
CA GLU A 60 -10.72 -3.95 -13.70
C GLU A 60 -10.83 -5.24 -14.54
N PHE A 61 -12.04 -5.76 -14.67
CA PHE A 61 -12.32 -6.96 -15.45
C PHE A 61 -13.38 -6.68 -16.50
N LEU A 62 -13.24 -7.31 -17.67
CA LEU A 62 -14.32 -7.39 -18.63
C LEU A 62 -15.41 -8.33 -18.08
N GLU A 63 -16.67 -7.91 -18.20
CA GLU A 63 -17.81 -8.74 -17.81
C GLU A 63 -17.80 -10.07 -18.58
N PRO A 64 -17.71 -11.21 -17.88
CA PRO A 64 -17.78 -12.50 -18.53
C PRO A 64 -19.19 -12.78 -19.07
N PRO A 65 -19.33 -13.55 -20.16
CA PRO A 65 -20.65 -13.84 -20.73
C PRO A 65 -21.54 -14.59 -19.74
N ASN A 66 -22.81 -14.22 -19.69
CA ASN A 66 -23.85 -14.79 -18.82
C ASN A 66 -23.61 -14.60 -17.31
N CYS A 67 -22.71 -13.72 -16.88
CA CYS A 67 -22.56 -13.37 -15.47
C CYS A 67 -23.28 -12.06 -15.17
N GLU A 68 -23.74 -11.90 -13.93
CA GLU A 68 -24.33 -10.66 -13.45
C GLU A 68 -23.28 -9.82 -12.71
N TYR A 69 -23.13 -8.55 -13.10
CA TYR A 69 -22.30 -7.60 -12.36
C TYR A 69 -22.89 -7.31 -10.98
N VAL A 70 -22.09 -7.55 -9.94
CA VAL A 70 -22.37 -7.16 -8.56
C VAL A 70 -21.54 -5.92 -8.26
N PRO A 71 -22.17 -4.75 -8.02
CA PRO A 71 -21.46 -3.50 -7.79
C PRO A 71 -20.67 -3.52 -6.48
N GLU A 72 -19.80 -2.52 -6.33
CA GLU A 72 -19.06 -2.29 -5.09
C GLU A 72 -19.97 -2.12 -3.87
N ASP A 73 -19.47 -2.55 -2.72
CA ASP A 73 -20.13 -2.45 -1.42
C ASP A 73 -19.23 -1.72 -0.43
N LEU A 74 -19.32 -0.38 -0.42
CA LEU A 74 -18.50 0.49 0.43
C LEU A 74 -18.77 0.34 1.94
N SER A 75 -19.72 -0.51 2.34
CA SER A 75 -19.91 -0.88 3.75
C SER A 75 -18.91 -1.93 4.24
N LYS A 76 -18.15 -2.55 3.32
CA LYS A 76 -17.15 -3.58 3.62
C LYS A 76 -15.72 -3.08 3.48
N PRO A 77 -14.74 -3.72 4.15
CA PRO A 77 -13.33 -3.41 3.95
C PRO A 77 -12.83 -3.91 2.60
N TYR A 78 -11.73 -3.32 2.09
CA TYR A 78 -11.01 -3.93 0.98
C TYR A 78 -10.44 -5.29 1.39
N PRO A 79 -10.50 -6.34 0.53
CA PRO A 79 -11.00 -6.37 -0.84
C PRO A 79 -12.49 -6.75 -0.97
N GLU A 80 -13.21 -6.96 0.13
CA GLU A 80 -14.61 -7.42 0.11
C GLU A 80 -15.60 -6.38 -0.45
N CYS A 81 -15.23 -5.10 -0.44
CA CYS A 81 -16.00 -4.04 -1.08
C CYS A 81 -15.89 -4.04 -2.61
N CYS A 82 -14.98 -4.83 -3.20
CA CYS A 82 -14.76 -4.79 -4.64
C CYS A 82 -15.95 -5.35 -5.43
N PRO A 83 -16.20 -4.82 -6.64
CA PRO A 83 -17.21 -5.39 -7.50
C PRO A 83 -16.83 -6.82 -7.89
N THR A 84 -17.84 -7.65 -8.09
CA THR A 84 -17.68 -9.07 -8.45
C THR A 84 -18.66 -9.44 -9.57
N PHE A 85 -18.51 -10.65 -10.10
CA PHE A 85 -19.47 -11.22 -11.05
C PHE A 85 -20.09 -12.48 -10.46
N ARG A 86 -21.42 -12.54 -10.49
CA ARG A 86 -22.17 -13.73 -10.12
C ARG A 86 -22.52 -14.49 -11.39
N CYS A 87 -21.77 -15.56 -11.66
CA CYS A 87 -22.00 -16.42 -12.81
C CYS A 87 -22.92 -17.59 -12.44
N PRO A 88 -23.81 -18.03 -13.34
CA PRO A 88 -24.48 -19.32 -13.21
C PRO A 88 -23.45 -20.45 -13.19
N LEU A 89 -23.74 -21.48 -12.40
CA LEU A 89 -22.93 -22.71 -12.32
C LEU A 89 -23.13 -23.59 -13.55
#